data_AF-A0A9P0KV64-F1
#
_entry.id   AF-A0A9P0KV64-F1
#
_cell.length_a   1.000
_cell.length_b   1.000
_cell.length_c   1.000
_cell.angle_alpha   90.00
_cell.angle_beta   90.00
_cell.angle_gamma   90.00
#
_symmetry.space_group_name_H-M   'P 1'
#
loop_
_entity.id
_entity.type
_entity.pdbx_description
1 polymer ?
#
loop_
_entity_poly.entity_id
_entity_poly.type
_entity_poly.pdbx_seq_one_letter_code
_entity_poly.pdbx_strand_id
1 'polypeptide(L)'
;MDLEEEEKNRLLEKYLPPENCTQVKAPTLNLEVKAAISSSVQKRDERLSALRRQIGASLSCIGSALTLILKEEGGGNRTYIQLLNDASKLLTDLHRTETIARRELVALNLKSDVKQILSEATVVDGL
;
A
#
# COMPACT_ATOMS: atom_id res chain seq x y z
N MET A 1 18.97 9.22 -5.87
CA MET A 1 19.17 10.01 -4.64
C MET A 1 18.34 9.32 -3.58
N ASP A 2 18.99 8.72 -2.59
CA ASP A 2 18.29 7.97 -1.54
C ASP A 2 17.79 8.93 -0.47
N LEU A 3 16.60 8.67 0.05
CA LEU A 3 16.01 9.45 1.14
C LEU A 3 16.56 8.93 2.47
N GLU A 4 17.11 9.81 3.30
CA GLU A 4 17.59 9.44 4.65
C GLU A 4 16.46 8.81 5.47
N GLU A 5 16.77 7.79 6.27
CA GLU A 5 15.75 7.04 7.02
C GLU A 5 14.93 7.92 7.97
N GLU A 6 15.59 8.87 8.64
CA GLU A 6 14.93 9.78 9.58
C GLU A 6 13.90 10.67 8.86
N GLU A 7 14.29 11.25 7.72
CA GLU A 7 13.40 12.05 6.88
C GLU A 7 12.26 11.20 6.30
N LYS A 8 12.56 9.98 5.87
CA LYS A 8 11.55 9.04 5.40
C LYS A 8 10.52 8.75 6.48
N ASN A 9 10.95 8.42 7.70
CA ASN A 9 10.05 8.11 8.81
C ASN A 9 9.19 9.34 9.18
N ARG A 10 9.78 10.53 9.23
CA ARG A 10 9.07 11.79 9.45
C ARG A 10 7.94 11.99 8.43
N LEU A 11 8.22 11.74 7.15
CA LEU A 11 7.22 11.89 6.08
C LEU A 11 6.13 10.81 6.16
N LEU A 12 6.49 9.57 6.50
CA LEU A 12 5.54 8.46 6.68
C LEU A 12 4.57 8.70 7.86
N GLU A 13 5.03 9.35 8.91
CA GLU A 13 4.18 9.74 10.05
C GLU A 13 3.32 10.95 9.72
N LYS A 14 3.88 11.95 9.04
CA LYS A 14 3.16 13.16 8.64
C LYS A 14 2.01 12.86 7.68
N TYR A 15 2.22 11.96 6.73
CA TYR A 15 1.25 11.67 5.67
C TYR A 15 0.63 10.28 5.85
N LEU A 16 0.10 10.01 7.04
CA LEU A 16 -0.70 8.80 7.28
C LEU A 16 -1.95 8.79 6.37
N PRO A 17 -2.29 7.64 5.76
CA PRO A 17 -3.55 7.49 5.06
C PRO A 17 -4.74 7.84 5.94
N PRO A 18 -5.72 8.61 5.43
CA PRO A 18 -6.96 8.90 6.14
C PRO A 18 -7.63 7.61 6.64
N GLU A 19 -8.28 7.68 7.81
CA GLU A 19 -8.89 6.49 8.42
C GLU A 19 -9.95 5.82 7.53
N ASN A 20 -10.66 6.62 6.73
CA ASN A 20 -11.64 6.16 5.75
C ASN A 20 -11.04 5.54 4.48
N CYS A 21 -9.71 5.60 4.29
CA CYS A 21 -9.01 5.04 3.14
C CYS A 21 -8.33 3.70 3.50
N THR A 22 -9.11 2.72 3.94
CA THR A 22 -8.60 1.41 4.42
C THR A 22 -7.83 0.62 3.36
N GLN A 23 -8.20 0.74 2.08
CA GLN A 23 -7.56 0.03 0.97
C GLN A 23 -6.15 0.55 0.62
N VAL A 24 -5.80 1.75 1.08
CA VAL A 24 -4.47 2.36 0.85
C VAL A 24 -3.49 1.99 1.97
N LYS A 25 -3.98 1.40 3.07
CA LYS A 25 -3.12 0.91 4.14
C LYS A 25 -2.39 -0.35 3.69
N ALA A 26 -1.11 -0.44 4.05
CA ALA A 26 -0.31 -1.63 3.78
C ALA A 26 -0.94 -2.85 4.49
N PRO A 27 -1.31 -3.92 3.76
CA PRO A 27 -1.99 -5.06 4.35
C PRO A 27 -1.05 -5.87 5.23
N THR A 28 -1.48 -6.19 6.44
CA THR A 28 -0.73 -7.03 7.38
C THR A 28 -0.83 -8.50 6.99
N LEU A 29 0.24 -9.27 7.18
CA LEU A 29 0.20 -10.73 7.01
C LEU A 29 -0.71 -11.34 8.09
N ASN A 30 -1.55 -12.29 7.71
CA ASN A 30 -2.32 -13.06 8.68
C ASN A 30 -1.39 -13.95 9.53
N LEU A 31 -1.71 -14.17 10.81
CA LEU A 31 -0.88 -14.90 11.77
C LEU A 31 -0.66 -16.36 11.35
N GLU A 32 -1.69 -17.03 10.80
CA GLU A 32 -1.56 -18.41 10.32
C GLU A 32 -0.65 -18.48 9.09
N VAL A 33 -0.77 -17.52 8.18
CA VAL A 33 0.10 -17.40 7.00
C VAL A 33 1.53 -17.12 7.43
N LYS A 34 1.74 -16.24 8.41
CA LYS A 34 3.06 -15.91 8.97
C LYS A 34 3.72 -17.15 9.60
N ALA A 35 2.97 -17.99 10.30
CA ALA A 35 3.47 -19.25 10.85
C ALA A 35 3.79 -20.31 9.77
N ALA A 36 3.12 -20.24 8.62
CA ALA A 36 3.26 -21.21 7.53
C ALA A 36 4.44 -20.92 6.56
N ILE A 37 5.02 -19.73 6.60
CA ILE A 37 6.13 -19.31 5.71
C ILE A 37 7.46 -19.17 6.45
N SER A 38 8.58 -19.30 5.73
CA SER A 38 9.92 -19.16 6.32
C SER A 38 10.23 -17.72 6.73
N SER A 39 11.17 -17.54 7.66
CA SER A 39 11.63 -16.21 8.11
C SER A 39 12.19 -15.33 6.99
N SER A 40 12.80 -15.95 5.96
CA SER A 40 13.27 -15.24 4.76
C SER A 40 12.10 -14.63 3.97
N VAL A 41 11.02 -15.40 3.82
CA VAL A 41 9.81 -14.94 3.12
C VAL A 41 9.09 -13.85 3.94
N GLN A 42 9.07 -13.96 5.28
CA GLN A 42 8.55 -12.92 6.16
C GLN A 42 9.31 -11.60 6.00
N LYS A 43 10.65 -11.62 6.05
CA LYS A 43 11.47 -10.41 5.84
C LYS A 43 11.24 -9.77 4.47
N ARG A 44 11.04 -10.59 3.43
CA ARG A 44 10.69 -10.07 2.10
C ARG A 44 9.31 -9.42 2.11
N ASP A 45 8.33 -10.02 2.77
CA ASP A 45 6.99 -9.44 2.92
C ASP A 45 7.02 -8.09 3.64
N GLU A 46 7.79 -8.00 4.73
CA GLU A 46 7.98 -6.76 5.49
C GLU A 46 8.56 -5.64 4.62
N ARG A 47 9.54 -5.95 3.76
CA ARG A 47 10.10 -4.99 2.80
C ARG A 47 9.05 -4.51 1.79
N LEU A 48 8.23 -5.42 1.25
CA LEU A 48 7.15 -5.08 0.32
C LEU A 48 6.06 -4.25 1.01
N SER A 49 5.76 -4.57 2.28
CA SER A 49 4.83 -3.80 3.10
C SER A 49 5.34 -2.37 3.36
N ALA A 50 6.64 -2.21 3.65
CA ALA A 50 7.28 -0.90 3.80
C ALA A 50 7.21 -0.06 2.52
N LEU A 51 7.40 -0.69 1.34
CA LEU A 51 7.24 -0.03 0.05
C LEU A 51 5.80 0.49 -0.14
N ARG A 52 4.80 -0.32 0.18
CA ARG A 52 3.39 0.12 0.11
C ARG A 52 3.06 1.22 1.08
N ARG A 53 3.59 1.17 2.30
CA ARG A 53 3.43 2.26 3.27
C ARG A 53 3.93 3.58 2.70
N GLN A 54 5.05 3.55 1.98
CA GLN A 54 5.57 4.73 1.27
C GLN A 54 4.67 5.19 0.12
N ILE A 55 4.12 4.26 -0.68
CA ILE A 55 3.14 4.62 -1.74
C ILE A 55 1.88 5.24 -1.13
N GLY A 56 1.34 4.67 -0.06
CA GLY A 56 0.16 5.18 0.65
C GLY A 56 0.39 6.57 1.24
N ALA A 57 1.58 6.83 1.80
CA ALA A 57 1.95 8.15 2.27
C ALA A 57 2.04 9.18 1.13
N SER A 58 2.61 8.79 -0.01
CA SER A 58 2.64 9.64 -1.21
C SER A 58 1.23 10.00 -1.70
N LEU A 59 0.32 9.03 -1.78
CA LEU A 59 -1.08 9.27 -2.15
C LEU A 59 -1.78 10.22 -1.16
N SER A 60 -1.49 10.09 0.13
CA SER A 60 -2.06 10.96 1.18
C SER A 60 -1.54 12.39 1.09
N CYS A 61 -0.25 12.55 0.78
CA CYS A 61 0.35 13.84 0.48
C CYS A 61 -0.29 14.51 -0.74
N ILE A 62 -0.50 13.75 -1.84
CA ILE A 62 -1.19 14.26 -3.03
C ILE A 62 -2.64 14.64 -2.72
N GLY A 63 -3.37 13.79 -1.98
CA GLY A 63 -4.74 14.09 -1.55
C GLY A 63 -4.84 15.37 -0.71
N SER A 64 -3.85 15.60 0.16
CA SER A 64 -3.75 16.84 0.94
C SER A 64 -3.52 18.06 0.04
N ALA A 65 -2.62 17.96 -0.94
CA ALA A 65 -2.38 19.03 -1.91
C ALA A 65 -3.63 19.34 -2.75
N LEU A 66 -4.31 18.30 -3.27
CA LEU A 66 -5.57 18.44 -3.99
C LEU A 66 -6.65 19.10 -3.13
N THR A 67 -6.76 18.73 -1.86
CA THR A 67 -7.71 19.33 -0.92
C THR A 67 -7.45 20.83 -0.72
N LEU A 68 -6.17 21.24 -0.67
CA LEU A 68 -5.81 22.66 -0.56
C LEU A 68 -6.17 23.42 -1.85
N ILE A 69 -5.83 22.88 -3.02
CA ILE A 69 -6.12 23.49 -4.32
C ILE A 69 -7.64 23.65 -4.52
N LEU A 70 -8.43 22.65 -4.16
CA LEU A 70 -9.89 22.69 -4.32
C LEU A 70 -10.58 23.69 -3.37
N LYS A 71 -9.90 24.13 -2.30
CA LYS A 71 -10.40 25.17 -1.40
C LYS A 71 -10.11 26.59 -1.88
N GLU A 72 -9.29 26.76 -2.92
CA GLU A 72 -9.04 28.07 -3.52
C GLU A 72 -10.32 28.63 -4.18
N GLU A 73 -10.54 29.94 -4.06
CA GLU A 73 -11.66 30.60 -4.73
C GLU A 73 -11.56 30.38 -6.25
N GLY A 74 -12.66 29.93 -6.85
CA GLY A 74 -12.69 29.54 -8.27
C GLY A 74 -12.35 28.06 -8.55
N GLY A 75 -12.15 27.24 -7.52
CA GLY A 75 -12.00 25.78 -7.65
C GLY A 75 -10.60 25.30 -8.04
N GLY A 76 -9.60 26.18 -7.91
CA GLY A 76 -8.19 25.87 -8.12
C GLY A 76 -7.77 25.68 -9.58
N ASN A 77 -6.46 25.61 -9.81
CA ASN A 77 -5.88 25.45 -11.14
C ASN A 77 -6.08 24.01 -11.67
N ARG A 78 -6.87 23.87 -12.74
CA ARG A 78 -7.17 22.58 -13.40
C ARG A 78 -5.92 21.83 -13.87
N THR A 79 -4.87 22.52 -14.31
CA THR A 79 -3.63 21.90 -14.76
C THR A 79 -2.93 21.20 -13.59
N TYR A 80 -2.87 21.82 -12.41
CA TYR A 80 -2.28 21.21 -11.22
C TYR A 80 -3.09 20.01 -10.75
N ILE A 81 -4.43 20.12 -10.78
CA ILE A 81 -5.32 19.01 -10.46
C ILE A 81 -5.07 17.82 -11.40
N GLN A 82 -4.94 18.06 -12.71
CA GLN A 82 -4.64 17.00 -13.69
C GLN A 82 -3.29 16.34 -13.43
N LEU A 83 -2.22 17.11 -13.22
CA LEU A 83 -0.89 16.56 -12.93
C LEU A 83 -0.87 15.69 -11.67
N LEU A 84 -1.51 16.15 -10.58
CA LEU A 84 -1.62 15.41 -9.33
C LEU A 84 -2.50 14.17 -9.48
N ASN A 85 -3.57 14.26 -10.28
CA ASN A 85 -4.44 13.13 -10.57
C ASN A 85 -3.71 12.04 -11.35
N ASP A 86 -2.94 12.41 -12.37
CA ASP A 86 -2.18 11.46 -13.19
C ASP A 86 -1.05 10.80 -12.37
N ALA A 87 -0.37 11.56 -11.51
CA ALA A 87 0.57 11.00 -10.54
C ALA A 87 -0.12 10.00 -9.58
N SER A 88 -1.31 10.34 -9.09
CA SER A 88 -2.09 9.46 -8.20
C SER A 88 -2.53 8.17 -8.89
N LYS A 89 -2.92 8.23 -10.17
CA LYS A 89 -3.26 7.04 -10.96
C LYS A 89 -2.06 6.10 -11.08
N LEU A 90 -0.88 6.61 -11.43
CA LEU A 90 0.35 5.82 -11.54
C LEU A 90 0.73 5.17 -10.21
N LEU A 91 0.66 5.92 -9.10
CA LEU A 91 0.93 5.37 -7.77
C LEU A 91 -0.09 4.32 -7.34
N THR A 92 -1.36 4.49 -7.68
CA THR A 92 -2.42 3.52 -7.36
C THR A 92 -2.27 2.24 -8.17
N ASP A 93 -1.88 2.35 -9.45
CA ASP A 93 -1.58 1.20 -10.29
C ASP A 93 -0.36 0.42 -9.78
N LEU A 94 0.70 1.14 -9.37
CA LEU A 94 1.86 0.53 -8.72
C LEU A 94 1.47 -0.17 -7.40
N HIS A 95 0.66 0.47 -6.57
CA HIS A 95 0.16 -0.11 -5.33
C HIS A 95 -0.59 -1.43 -5.57
N ARG A 96 -1.42 -1.46 -6.63
CA ARG A 96 -2.15 -2.67 -7.05
C ARG A 96 -1.21 -3.76 -7.54
N THR A 97 -0.27 -3.43 -8.43
CA THR A 97 0.68 -4.38 -8.99
C THR A 97 1.53 -5.02 -7.90
N GLU A 98 2.04 -4.21 -6.97
CA GLU A 98 2.73 -4.70 -5.79
C GLU A 98 1.85 -5.62 -4.95
N THR A 99 0.58 -5.27 -4.76
CA THR A 99 -0.42 -6.09 -4.03
C THR A 99 -0.57 -7.48 -4.61
N ILE A 100 -0.72 -7.57 -5.93
CA ILE A 100 -0.83 -8.83 -6.66
C ILE A 100 0.48 -9.63 -6.50
N ALA A 101 1.63 -8.99 -6.78
CA ALA A 101 2.93 -9.65 -6.70
C ALA A 101 3.20 -10.27 -5.32
N ARG A 102 2.90 -9.55 -4.23
CA ARG A 102 3.02 -10.12 -2.87
C ARG A 102 2.11 -11.32 -2.66
N ARG A 103 0.85 -11.26 -3.09
CA ARG A 103 -0.09 -12.37 -2.91
C ARG A 103 0.44 -13.63 -3.60
N GLU A 104 0.95 -13.49 -4.82
CA GLU A 104 1.59 -14.58 -5.56
C GLU A 104 2.84 -15.09 -4.85
N LEU A 105 3.72 -14.19 -4.40
CA LEU A 105 4.94 -14.54 -3.70
C LEU A 105 4.70 -15.27 -2.38
N VAL A 106 3.69 -14.85 -1.61
CA VAL A 106 3.27 -15.54 -0.38
C VAL A 106 2.66 -16.90 -0.74
N ALA A 107 1.74 -16.94 -1.71
CA ALA A 107 1.12 -18.18 -2.18
C ALA A 107 2.14 -19.23 -2.61
N LEU A 108 3.16 -18.84 -3.38
CA LEU A 108 4.22 -19.74 -3.85
C LEU A 108 5.02 -20.38 -2.72
N ASN A 109 5.18 -19.66 -1.61
CA ASN A 109 6.05 -20.05 -0.49
C ASN A 109 5.30 -20.67 0.71
N LEU A 110 3.99 -20.86 0.58
CA LEU A 110 3.21 -21.64 1.53
C LEU A 110 3.53 -23.13 1.40
N LYS A 111 3.67 -23.81 2.54
CA LYS A 111 3.83 -25.28 2.61
C LYS A 111 2.68 -25.96 1.85
N SER A 112 2.95 -27.10 1.21
CA SER A 112 1.99 -27.87 0.40
C SER A 112 0.64 -28.04 1.09
N ASP A 113 0.67 -28.35 2.38
CA ASP A 113 -0.50 -28.69 3.18
C ASP A 113 -1.40 -27.47 3.42
N VAL A 114 -0.81 -26.26 3.43
CA VAL A 114 -1.54 -24.99 3.61
C VAL A 114 -2.06 -24.45 2.27
N LYS A 115 -1.39 -24.75 1.15
CA LYS A 115 -1.88 -24.41 -0.20
C LYS A 115 -3.22 -25.07 -0.49
N GLN A 116 -3.39 -26.32 -0.12
CA GLN A 116 -4.63 -27.08 -0.35
C GLN A 116 -5.81 -26.51 0.46
N ILE A 117 -5.56 -26.16 1.72
CA ILE A 117 -6.56 -25.51 2.59
C ILE A 117 -6.96 -24.12 2.06
N LEU A 118 -6.01 -23.34 1.55
CA LEU A 118 -6.30 -22.02 0.99
C LEU A 118 -7.01 -22.05 -0.37
N SER A 119 -6.83 -23.10 -1.17
CA SER A 119 -7.61 -23.28 -2.40
C SER A 119 -9.07 -23.68 -2.14
N GLU A 120 -9.35 -24.27 -0.98
CA GLU A 120 -10.68 -24.70 -0.55
C GLU A 120 -11.40 -23.61 0.27
N ALA A 121 -10.66 -22.68 0.87
CA ALA A 121 -11.22 -21.57 1.63
C ALA A 121 -11.89 -20.54 0.69
N THR A 122 -13.21 -20.43 0.79
CA THR A 122 -13.97 -19.34 0.16
C THR A 122 -13.54 -18.03 0.81
N VAL A 123 -13.15 -17.04 0.00
CA VAL A 123 -12.81 -15.69 0.48
C VAL A 123 -14.03 -15.12 1.20
N VAL A 124 -13.97 -15.06 2.52
CA VAL A 124 -14.97 -14.33 3.32
C VAL A 124 -14.52 -12.88 3.30
N ASP A 125 -14.99 -12.12 2.31
CA ASP A 125 -14.84 -10.66 2.30
C ASP A 125 -15.71 -10.10 3.43
N GLY A 126 -15.09 -9.79 4.57
CA GLY A 126 -15.78 -9.14 5.69
C GLY A 126 -15.06 -9.25 7.02
N LEU A 127 -14.02 -8.43 7.22
CA LEU A 127 -13.60 -7.84 8.50
C LEU A 127 -12.59 -6.71 8.24
#